data_AF-A0A7V2HGP9-F1
#
_entry.id   AF-A0A7V2HGP9-F1
#
_cell.length_a   1.000
_cell.length_b   1.000
_cell.length_c   1.000
_cell.angle_alpha   90.00
_cell.angle_beta   90.00
_cell.angle_gamma   90.00
#
_symmetry.space_group_name_H-M   'P 1'
#
loop_
_entity.id
_entity.type
_entity.pdbx_description
1 polymer ?
#
loop_
_entity_poly.entity_id
_entity_poly.type
_entity_poly.pdbx_seq_one_letter_code
_entity_poly.pdbx_strand_id
1 'polypeptide(L)' 'MDPFQIVKTAWSPGDQREVEDWRIEKQKGIDYDSYRRVYLADGREWIVAGQIMKPDGRKFYILECTG' A
#
# COMPACT_ATOMS: atom_id res chain seq x y z
N MET A 1 -15.58 -10.53 -8.66
CA MET A 1 -14.13 -10.37 -8.45
C MET A 1 -13.89 -8.92 -8.07
N ASP A 2 -13.53 -8.66 -6.81
CA ASP A 2 -13.28 -7.30 -6.32
C ASP A 2 -11.96 -6.77 -6.91
N PRO A 3 -11.96 -5.70 -7.72
CA PRO A 3 -10.75 -5.19 -8.37
C PRO A 3 -9.77 -4.51 -7.39
N PHE A 4 -10.14 -4.45 -6.11
CA PHE A 4 -9.37 -3.86 -5.01
C PHE A 4 -8.87 -4.91 -4.00
N GLN A 5 -9.08 -6.20 -4.28
CA GLN A 5 -8.57 -7.27 -3.45
C GLN A 5 -7.07 -7.42 -3.67
N ILE A 6 -6.32 -7.54 -2.59
CA ILE A 6 -4.88 -7.75 -2.63
C ILE A 6 -4.64 -9.21 -3.01
N VAL A 7 -3.98 -9.42 -4.16
CA VAL A 7 -3.84 -10.75 -4.78
C VAL A 7 -2.60 -11.50 -4.28
N LYS A 8 -1.57 -10.78 -3.82
CA LYS A 8 -0.36 -11.35 -3.21
C LYS A 8 -0.47 -11.18 -1.70
N THR A 9 -0.54 -12.28 -0.95
CA THR A 9 -0.61 -12.28 0.53
C THR A 9 0.72 -12.65 1.19
N ALA A 10 1.68 -13.18 0.42
CA ALA A 10 3.02 -13.50 0.89
C ALA A 10 3.96 -12.30 0.63
N TRP A 11 4.10 -11.45 1.65
CA TRP A 11 5.07 -10.36 1.68
C TRP A 11 6.14 -10.66 2.72
N SER A 12 7.33 -10.11 2.54
CA SER A 12 8.42 -10.16 3.52
C SER A 12 8.81 -8.74 3.92
N PRO A 13 9.38 -8.52 5.11
CA PRO A 13 9.96 -7.23 5.45
C PRO A 13 10.95 -6.78 4.37
N GLY A 14 10.81 -5.56 3.88
CA GLY A 14 11.57 -4.99 2.76
C GLY A 14 10.96 -5.23 1.38
N ASP A 15 9.91 -6.04 1.23
CA ASP A 15 9.13 -6.06 -0.02
C ASP A 15 8.47 -4.71 -0.25
N GLN A 16 8.46 -4.28 -1.51
CA GLN A 16 7.82 -3.04 -1.94
C GLN A 16 6.64 -3.33 -2.86
N ARG A 17 5.61 -2.49 -2.76
CA ARG A 17 4.46 -2.49 -3.68
C ARG A 17 4.09 -1.08 -4.10
N GLU A 18 3.74 -0.92 -5.36
CA GLU A 18 3.19 0.31 -5.88
C GLU A 18 1.66 0.28 -5.75
N VAL A 19 1.08 1.32 -5.16
CA VAL A 19 -0.37 1.50 -5.08
C VAL A 19 -0.72 2.90 -5.54
N GLU A 20 -1.72 3.05 -6.40
CA GLU A 20 -2.23 4.38 -6.75
C GLU A 20 -2.74 5.11 -5.51
N ASP A 21 -2.49 6.42 -5.45
CA ASP A 21 -2.89 7.29 -4.34
C ASP A 21 -4.37 7.12 -3.98
N TRP A 22 -5.26 7.23 -4.98
CA TRP A 22 -6.70 7.08 -4.79
C TRP A 22 -7.15 5.65 -4.39
N ARG A 23 -6.30 4.64 -4.60
CA ARG A 23 -6.59 3.24 -4.27
C ARG A 23 -6.22 2.88 -2.84
N ILE A 24 -5.24 3.57 -2.23
CA ILE A 24 -4.84 3.30 -0.85
C ILE A 24 -6.05 3.39 0.08
N GLU A 25 -6.88 4.42 -0.06
CA GLU A 25 -8.05 4.65 0.79
C GLU A 25 -9.26 3.78 0.41
N LYS A 26 -9.24 3.14 -0.77
CA LYS A 26 -10.34 2.31 -1.28
C LYS A 26 -10.05 0.80 -1.23
N GLN A 27 -8.85 0.40 -0.84
CA GLN A 27 -8.53 -1.01 -0.65
C GLN A 27 -9.27 -1.55 0.57
N LYS A 28 -10.02 -2.64 0.36
CA LYS A 28 -10.63 -3.38 1.47
C LYS A 28 -9.51 -4.03 2.29
N GLY A 29 -9.56 -3.81 3.61
CA GLY A 29 -8.58 -4.39 4.54
C GLY A 29 -7.28 -3.60 4.66
N ILE A 30 -7.23 -2.37 4.12
CA ILE A 30 -6.27 -1.35 4.57
C ILE A 30 -6.89 -0.59 5.74
N ASP A 31 -6.15 -0.54 6.84
CA ASP A 31 -6.39 0.36 7.96
C ASP A 31 -5.20 1.33 8.05
N TYR A 32 -5.43 2.58 8.43
CA TYR A 32 -4.34 3.54 8.60
C TYR A 32 -4.20 3.91 10.07
N ASP A 33 -3.11 3.45 10.68
CA ASP A 33 -2.73 3.86 12.02
C ASP A 33 -2.05 5.23 11.93
N SER A 34 -2.82 6.29 12.20
CA SER A 34 -2.34 7.66 12.15
C SER A 34 -1.29 7.98 13.22
N TYR A 35 -1.29 7.23 14.33
CA TYR A 35 -0.34 7.45 15.44
C TYR A 35 1.06 6.97 15.04
N ARG A 36 1.13 5.77 14.45
CA ARG A 36 2.37 5.17 13.95
C ARG A 36 2.71 5.59 12.52
N ARG A 37 1.76 6.20 11.82
CA ARG A 37 1.83 6.62 10.41
C ARG A 37 2.10 5.42 9.49
N VAL A 38 1.52 4.27 9.80
CA VAL A 38 1.65 3.02 9.06
C VAL A 38 0.30 2.57 8.52
N TYR A 39 0.30 1.94 7.35
CA TYR A 39 -0.86 1.25 6.80
C TYR A 39 -0.81 -0.21 7.24
N LEU A 40 -1.88 -0.69 7.85
CA LEU A 40 -2.09 -2.09 8.19
C LEU A 40 -2.86 -2.75 7.05
N ALA A 41 -2.21 -3.64 6.32
CA ALA A 41 -2.81 -4.33 5.18
C ALA A 41 -2.30 -5.77 5.13
N ASP A 42 -3.15 -6.72 4.79
CA ASP A 42 -2.77 -8.15 4.68
C ASP A 42 -2.21 -8.72 6.00
N GLY A 43 -2.59 -8.16 7.14
CA GLY A 43 -2.05 -8.52 8.46
C GLY A 43 -0.62 -8.02 8.69
N ARG A 44 -0.13 -7.10 7.86
CA ARG A 44 1.23 -6.55 7.88
C ARG A 44 1.24 -5.03 7.93
N GLU A 45 2.37 -4.50 8.36
CA GLU A 45 2.63 -3.08 8.48
C GLU A 45 3.35 -2.56 7.24
N TRP A 46 2.86 -1.43 6.73
CA TRP A 46 3.35 -0.81 5.52
C TRP A 46 3.63 0.66 5.75
N ILE A 47 4.80 1.13 5.30
CA ILE A 47 5.14 2.55 5.34
C ILE A 47 5.22 3.11 3.92
N VAL A 48 4.95 4.41 3.77
CA VAL A 48 5.20 5.10 2.51
C VAL A 48 6.71 5.34 2.39
N ALA A 49 7.38 4.50 1.61
CA ALA A 49 8.80 4.64 1.29
C ALA A 49 9.04 5.73 0.23
N GLY A 50 8.04 6.00 -0.61
CA GLY A 50 8.13 7.04 -1.61
C GLY A 50 6.84 7.31 -2.36
N GLN A 51 6.88 8.31 -3.23
CA GLN A 51 5.83 8.60 -4.19
C GLN A 51 6.44 8.75 -5.58
N ILE A 52 5.78 8.19 -6.58
CA ILE A 52 6.16 8.28 -7.99
C ILE A 52 4.97 8.81 -8.79
N MET A 53 5.26 9.65 -9.77
CA MET A 53 4.27 10.12 -10.73
C MET A 53 4.54 9.43 -12.05
N LYS A 54 3.58 8.61 -12.51
CA LYS A 54 3.71 7.95 -13.81
C LYS A 54 3.47 8.97 -14.94
N PRO A 55 4.04 8.73 -16.13
CA PRO A 55 3.89 9.64 -17.28
C PRO A 55 2.44 9.86 -17.71
N ASP A 56 1.51 8.97 -17.33
CA ASP A 56 0.06 9.13 -17.51
C ASP A 56 -0.59 10.16 -16.54
N GLY A 57 0.20 10.85 -15.72
CA GLY A 57 -0.27 11.82 -14.72
C GLY A 57 -0.79 11.20 -13.42
N ARG A 58 -0.79 9.87 -13.31
CA ARG A 58 -1.24 9.16 -12.11
C ARG A 58 -0.17 9.11 -11.04
N LYS A 59 -0.58 9.40 -9.80
CA LYS A 59 0.27 9.34 -8.61
C LYS A 59 0.19 7.95 -7.97
N PHE A 60 1.35 7.37 -7.68
CA PHE A 60 1.47 6.11 -6.96
C PHE A 60 2.33 6.32 -5.72
N TYR A 61 1.95 5.67 -4.63
CA TYR A 61 2.80 5.48 -3.46
C TYR A 61 3.54 4.16 -3.57
N ILE A 62 4.80 4.20 -3.17
CA ILE A 62 5.61 3.01 -2.93
C ILE A 62 5.44 2.69 -1.45
N LEU A 63 4.76 1.60 -1.17
CA LEU A 63 4.62 1.05 0.16
C LEU A 63 5.69 0.00 0.39
N GLU A 64 6.39 0.08 1.51
CA GLU A 64 7.38 -0.89 1.94
C GLU A 64 6.85 -1.64 3.16
N CYS A 65 6.92 -2.97 3.11
CA CYS A 65 6.50 -3.84 4.20
C CYS A 65 7.55 -3.78 5.32
N THR A 66 7.14 -3.41 6.53
CA THR A 66 8.05 -3.33 7.69
C THR A 66 7.91 -4.49 8.67
N GLY A 67 6.77 -5.20 8.66
CA GLY A 67 6.48 -6.32 9.57
C GLY A 67 5.27 -7.11 9.13
#